data_AF-A0A1G7D9Z5-F1
#
_entry.id   AF-A0A1G7D9Z5-F1
#
_cell.length_a   1.000
_cell.length_b   1.000
_cell.length_c   1.000
_cell.angle_alpha   90.00
_cell.angle_beta   90.00
_cell.angle_gamma   90.00
#
_symmetry.space_group_name_H-M   'P 1'
#
loop_
_entity.id
_entity.type
_entity.pdbx_description
1 polymer ?
#
loop_
_entity_poly.entity_id
_entity_poly.type
_entity_poly.pdbx_seq_one_letter_code
_entity_poly.pdbx_strand_id
1 'polypeptide(L)'
;MSLSYLAQAAVEQTTTGKGYGAIGYGLAAIGPGIGVGIVVGKAIEGIARQPELAGQIRTNMFLGIAFTEALALIGLVAGFIF
;
A
#
# COMPACT_ATOMS: atom_id res chain seq x y z
N MET A 1 40.88 -20.25 0.76
CA MET A 1 39.48 -20.27 1.26
C MET A 1 39.36 -21.47 2.16
N SER A 2 39.19 -21.26 3.47
CA SER A 2 39.06 -22.38 4.42
C SER A 2 37.70 -23.05 4.25
N LEU A 3 37.61 -24.34 4.59
CA LEU A 3 36.37 -25.11 4.57
C LEU A 3 35.25 -24.45 5.40
N SER A 4 35.64 -23.70 6.45
CA SER A 4 34.73 -22.88 7.27
C SER A 4 34.07 -21.72 6.52
N TYR A 5 34.75 -21.11 5.53
CA TYR A 5 34.16 -20.05 4.70
C TYR A 5 33.06 -20.59 3.77
N LEU A 6 33.30 -21.77 3.18
CA LEU A 6 32.31 -22.43 2.31
C LEU A 6 31.10 -22.93 3.13
N ALA A 7 31.32 -23.36 4.36
CA ALA A 7 30.24 -23.72 5.28
C ALA A 7 29.39 -22.51 5.70
N GLN A 8 30.00 -21.34 5.94
CA GLN A 8 29.30 -20.09 6.24
C GLN A 8 28.43 -19.63 5.04
N ALA A 9 28.99 -19.68 3.82
CA ALA A 9 28.29 -19.28 2.60
C ALA A 9 27.09 -20.18 2.28
N ALA A 10 27.15 -21.47 2.62
CA ALA A 10 26.03 -22.40 2.45
C ALA A 10 24.91 -22.16 3.48
N VAL A 11 25.23 -21.67 4.69
CA VAL A 11 24.24 -21.35 5.74
C VAL A 11 23.57 -19.99 5.47
N GLU A 12 24.27 -19.01 4.90
CA GLU A 12 23.69 -17.72 4.49
C GLU A 12 22.64 -17.86 3.37
N GLN A 13 22.65 -18.98 2.64
CA GLN A 13 21.67 -19.30 1.62
C GLN A 13 20.35 -19.86 2.17
N THR A 14 20.18 -19.85 3.50
CA THR A 14 18.96 -20.26 4.19
C THR A 14 17.91 -19.14 4.11
N THR A 15 17.05 -19.20 3.10
CA THR A 15 15.61 -19.00 3.26
C THR A 15 15.11 -17.69 3.90
N THR A 16 15.78 -16.55 3.71
CA THR A 16 15.12 -15.25 3.92
C THR A 16 14.09 -15.08 2.80
N GLY A 17 12.82 -15.35 3.08
CA GLY A 17 11.74 -15.37 2.09
C GLY A 17 11.54 -14.03 1.39
N LYS A 18 12.14 -13.88 0.20
CA LYS A 18 12.16 -12.67 -0.64
C LYS A 18 10.79 -12.26 -1.24
N GLY A 19 9.68 -12.53 -0.58
CA GLY A 19 8.33 -12.27 -1.13
C GLY A 19 7.19 -12.12 -0.14
N TYR A 20 7.39 -12.42 1.15
CA TYR A 20 6.31 -12.32 2.13
C TYR A 20 5.87 -10.88 2.39
N GLY A 21 6.78 -9.89 2.28
CA GLY A 21 6.45 -8.47 2.36
C GLY A 21 5.46 -8.01 1.27
N ALA A 22 5.58 -8.53 0.04
CA ALA A 22 4.66 -8.23 -1.05
C ALA A 22 3.27 -8.83 -0.80
N ILE A 23 3.20 -10.02 -0.20
CA ILE A 23 1.93 -10.66 0.19
C ILE A 23 1.27 -9.86 1.33
N GLY A 24 2.04 -9.47 2.35
CA GLY A 24 1.54 -8.65 3.46
C GLY A 24 1.00 -7.29 2.99
N TYR A 25 1.74 -6.61 2.12
CA TYR A 25 1.28 -5.36 1.51
C TYR A 25 0.04 -5.57 0.64
N GLY A 26 0.01 -6.61 -0.19
CA GLY A 26 -1.13 -6.95 -1.03
C GLY A 26 -2.42 -7.13 -0.23
N LEU A 27 -2.34 -7.79 0.93
CA LEU A 27 -3.47 -7.93 1.85
C LEU A 27 -3.86 -6.60 2.51
N ALA A 28 -2.88 -5.79 2.93
CA ALA A 28 -3.12 -4.47 3.51
C ALA A 28 -3.77 -3.49 2.51
N ALA A 29 -3.50 -3.64 1.21
CA ALA A 29 -3.99 -2.77 0.16
C ALA A 29 -5.45 -3.05 -0.28
N ILE A 30 -6.06 -4.17 0.11
CA ILE A 30 -7.42 -4.53 -0.31
C ILE A 30 -8.45 -3.50 0.21
N GLY A 31 -8.39 -3.18 1.50
CA GLY A 31 -9.31 -2.21 2.12
C GLY A 31 -9.22 -0.83 1.47
N PRO A 32 -8.01 -0.24 1.37
CA PRO A 32 -7.82 1.04 0.71
C PRO A 32 -8.19 1.04 -0.77
N GLY A 33 -7.90 -0.03 -1.52
CA GLY A 33 -8.32 -0.16 -2.92
C GLY A 33 -9.84 -0.05 -3.10
N ILE A 34 -10.61 -0.70 -2.23
CA ILE A 34 -12.08 -0.59 -2.23
C ILE A 34 -12.51 0.83 -1.80
N GLY A 35 -11.92 1.35 -0.71
CA GLY A 35 -12.26 2.66 -0.16
C GLY A 35 -12.01 3.81 -1.15
N VAL A 36 -10.86 3.80 -1.84
CA VAL A 36 -10.51 4.79 -2.86
C VAL A 36 -11.50 4.72 -4.03
N GLY A 37 -11.87 3.52 -4.48
CA GLY A 37 -12.88 3.34 -5.52
C GLY A 37 -14.22 3.99 -5.14
N ILE A 38 -14.67 3.84 -3.90
CA ILE A 38 -15.90 4.45 -3.39
C ILE A 38 -15.76 5.98 -3.29
N VAL A 39 -14.68 6.47 -2.68
CA VAL A 39 -14.43 7.92 -2.50
C VAL A 39 -14.39 8.63 -3.84
N VAL A 40 -13.62 8.11 -4.80
CA VAL A 40 -13.50 8.69 -6.13
C VAL A 40 -14.81 8.59 -6.90
N GLY A 41 -15.50 7.44 -6.84
CA GLY A 41 -16.80 7.26 -7.50
C GLY A 41 -17.82 8.30 -7.02
N LYS A 42 -17.91 8.50 -5.69
CA LYS A 42 -18.82 9.50 -5.11
C LYS A 42 -18.41 10.93 -5.39
N ALA A 43 -17.11 11.21 -5.46
CA ALA A 43 -16.62 12.52 -5.87
C ALA A 43 -17.00 12.84 -7.32
N ILE A 44 -16.87 11.88 -8.24
CA ILE A 44 -17.26 12.06 -9.65
C ILE A 44 -18.78 12.27 -9.76
N GLU A 45 -19.60 11.46 -9.09
CA GLU A 45 -21.06 11.67 -9.02
C GLU A 45 -21.41 13.06 -8.49
N GLY A 46 -20.73 13.51 -7.43
CA GLY A 46 -20.93 14.84 -6.83
C GLY A 46 -20.58 15.97 -7.80
N ILE A 47 -19.43 15.87 -8.47
CA ILE A 47 -18.97 16.84 -9.48
C ILE A 47 -19.95 16.90 -10.67
N ALA A 48 -20.45 15.75 -11.12
CA ALA A 48 -21.41 15.71 -12.21
C ALA A 48 -22.75 16.38 -11.85
N ARG A 49 -23.17 16.31 -10.58
CA ARG A 49 -24.40 16.94 -10.09
C ARG A 49 -24.25 18.43 -9.80
N GLN A 50 -23.07 18.86 -9.35
CA GLN A 50 -22.77 20.26 -9.00
C GLN A 50 -21.37 20.65 -9.51
N PRO A 51 -21.25 20.99 -10.81
CA PRO A 51 -19.97 21.34 -11.41
C PRO A 51 -19.28 22.55 -10.77
N GLU A 52 -20.06 23.50 -10.24
CA GLU A 52 -19.58 24.69 -9.54
C GLU A 52 -18.79 24.37 -8.26
N LEU A 53 -19.06 23.22 -7.62
CA LEU A 53 -18.35 22.78 -6.42
C LEU A 53 -17.16 21.88 -6.74
N ALA A 54 -16.80 21.68 -8.01
CA ALA A 54 -15.80 20.69 -8.40
C ALA A 54 -14.44 20.89 -7.72
N GLY A 55 -14.02 22.13 -7.51
CA GLY A 55 -12.79 22.44 -6.77
C GLY A 55 -12.83 21.92 -5.33
N GLN A 56 -13.90 22.24 -4.59
CA GLN A 56 -14.06 21.81 -3.20
C GLN A 56 -14.23 20.29 -3.08
N ILE A 57 -15.01 19.67 -3.97
CA ILE A 57 -15.19 18.21 -3.99
C ILE A 57 -13.87 17.50 -4.25
N ARG A 58 -13.02 18.00 -5.16
CA ARG A 58 -11.67 17.44 -5.40
C ARG A 58 -10.78 17.54 -4.17
N THR A 59 -10.78 18.68 -3.47
CA THR A 59 -10.01 18.83 -2.23
C THR A 59 -10.42 17.79 -1.18
N ASN A 60 -11.74 17.64 -0.96
CA ASN A 60 -12.25 16.66 -0.01
C ASN A 60 -11.99 15.22 -0.45
N MET A 61 -12.06 14.94 -1.76
CA MET A 61 -11.74 13.64 -2.34
C MET A 61 -10.29 13.25 -2.05
N PHE A 62 -9.32 14.13 -2.29
CA PHE A 62 -7.91 13.84 -2.01
C PHE A 62 -7.64 13.64 -0.51
N LEU A 63 -8.31 14.41 0.36
CA LEU A 63 -8.23 14.19 1.80
C LEU A 63 -8.80 12.81 2.19
N GLY A 64 -9.94 12.43 1.61
CA GLY A 64 -10.55 11.12 1.80
C GLY A 64 -9.67 9.96 1.32
N ILE A 65 -9.01 10.12 0.17
CA ILE A 65 -8.02 9.15 -0.35
C ILE A 65 -6.85 9.03 0.63
N ALA A 66 -6.29 10.15 1.10
CA ALA A 66 -5.15 10.14 2.01
C ALA A 66 -5.44 9.39 3.33
N PHE A 67 -6.62 9.60 3.92
CA PHE A 67 -7.02 8.86 5.12
C PHE A 67 -7.32 7.38 4.84
N THR A 68 -7.86 7.07 3.67
CA THR A 68 -8.15 5.70 3.25
C THR A 68 -6.86 4.90 3.06
N GLU A 69 -5.82 5.51 2.49
CA GLU A 69 -4.51 4.90 2.22
C GLU A 69 -3.61 4.75 3.46
N ALA A 70 -3.91 5.44 4.56
CA ALA A 70 -3.02 5.49 5.73
C ALA A 70 -2.63 4.09 6.26
N LEU A 71 -3.57 3.13 6.24
CA LEU A 71 -3.33 1.76 6.70
C LEU A 71 -2.52 0.93 5.69
N ALA A 72 -2.73 1.12 4.38
CA ALA A 72 -1.91 0.45 3.35
C ALA A 72 -0.46 0.92 3.40
N LEU A 73 -0.22 2.21 3.61
CA LEU A 73 1.13 2.76 3.74
C LEU A 73 1.86 2.21 4.96
N ILE A 74 1.17 1.97 6.07
CA ILE A 74 1.75 1.27 7.22
C ILE A 74 2.11 -0.17 6.85
N GLY A 75 1.24 -0.88 6.13
CA GLY A 75 1.54 -2.24 5.63
C GLY A 75 2.72 -2.29 4.66
N LEU A 76 2.89 -1.26 3.82
CA LEU A 76 4.04 -1.10 2.95
C LEU A 76 5.32 -0.93 3.76
N VAL A 77 5.32 0.01 4.71
CA VAL A 77 6.47 0.31 5.57
C VAL A 77 6.85 -0.90 6.42
N ALA A 78 5.88 -1.66 6.92
CA ALA A 78 6.13 -2.88 7.67
C ALA A 78 6.97 -3.89 6.88
N GLY A 79 6.74 -4.04 5.56
CA GLY A 79 7.52 -4.93 4.70
C GLY A 79 8.99 -4.50 4.46
N PHE A 80 9.37 -3.28 4.87
CA PHE A 80 10.76 -2.82 4.88
C PHE A 80 11.42 -2.93 6.26
N ILE A 81 10.61 -3.04 7.33
CA ILE A 81 11.08 -3.07 8.72
C ILE A 81 11.26 -4.51 9.22
N PHE A 82 10.37 -5.42 8.80
CA PHE A 82 10.33 -6.83 9.21
C PHE A 82 10.73 -7.75 8.07
#